data_AF-A0AAV4G926-F1
#
_entry.id   AF-A0AAV4G926-F1
#
_cell.length_a   1.000
_cell.length_b   1.000
_cell.length_c   1.000
_cell.angle_alpha   90.00
_cell.angle_beta   90.00
_cell.angle_gamma   90.00
#
_symmetry.space_group_name_H-M   'P 1'
#
loop_
_entity.id
_entity.type
_entity.pdbx_description
1 polymer ?
#
loop_
_entity_poly.entity_id
_entity_poly.type
_entity_poly.pdbx_seq_one_letter_code
_entity_poly.pdbx_strand_id
1 'polypeptide(L)'
;MSVFKKESITSDKFLLGSVNSQSPNLTVVANGGKLDGQLEAGRALFQIELVKQTDCEADFVCQVRGLDQEGREAVVSASLLQRTGKKENQMPNKNSMADSSLQLLASIQQLVTLAVNGLEKRMDDKIESVASKVDSLENKIDDNTDSLERNMEDKIHSLDNKMDDTKQSVESKVDSLENKVDDNTDKMLSVQSKVDSLERNMEDKIQSLDNKMDDTKQSVESKVDSLERNMEDKIQSLDNKMDDTKQSVESKVDSLENEIDDNTDKTLSVQSKVDSLERNIEDKIQSLDNKMDDTKQSVESKVDSLERNMEGKIQSLDNKMDDTKQSVESKVDSLQNIIHGKLDILENRIEDKIDNNNNLNKLIQMDFKVSKELANFRQETKSDISGSLEALAKKSNKVLGKFSESFERNMNKTSGLLVSMEDSFDSLMSRGLPKLHKDIKTAMVKSLEAFKNRTNEQQTKSLENFSDSVEVTLNKTSGIITSMENGFEDFIKLSQMDLASIKNETETIHDLLVEGFMVSIRRKHIILSLPICFSIQYII
;
A
#
# COMPACT_ATOMS: atom_id res chain seq x y z
N MET A 1 62.43 132.46 122.52
CA MET A 1 62.09 132.99 123.86
C MET A 1 62.58 134.42 123.94
N SER A 2 61.73 135.32 124.43
CA SER A 2 62.02 136.76 124.52
C SER A 2 61.96 137.24 125.97
N VAL A 3 62.85 138.14 126.36
CA VAL A 3 62.85 138.74 127.71
C VAL A 3 62.54 140.22 127.60
N PHE A 4 61.60 140.67 128.42
CA PHE A 4 61.15 142.06 128.49
C PHE A 4 61.43 142.63 129.88
N LYS A 5 61.84 143.90 129.95
CA LYS A 5 61.82 144.69 131.18
C LYS A 5 60.56 145.54 131.19
N LYS A 6 59.81 145.49 132.29
CA LYS A 6 58.66 146.35 132.52
C LYS A 6 59.05 147.41 133.55
N GLU A 7 58.98 148.69 133.18
CA GLU A 7 59.26 149.79 134.10
C GLU A 7 58.09 149.98 135.08
N SER A 8 58.37 150.24 136.36
CA SER A 8 57.34 150.25 137.41
C SER A 8 56.29 151.36 137.28
N ILE A 9 56.46 152.33 136.37
CA ILE A 9 55.63 153.55 136.30
C ILE A 9 54.69 153.54 135.08
N THR A 10 55.08 152.94 133.96
CA THR A 10 54.26 152.80 132.74
C THR A 10 54.12 151.32 132.43
N SER A 11 52.91 150.81 132.18
CA SER A 11 52.70 149.37 131.97
C SER A 11 53.31 148.80 130.67
N ASP A 12 54.19 149.55 130.01
CA ASP A 12 54.85 149.20 128.75
C ASP A 12 55.99 148.21 128.98
N LYS A 13 56.11 147.24 128.06
CA LYS A 13 57.14 146.20 128.07
C LYS A 13 58.21 146.53 127.04
N PHE A 14 59.44 146.73 127.48
CA PHE A 14 60.59 146.93 126.59
C PHE A 14 61.30 145.60 126.35
N LEU A 15 61.42 145.20 125.08
CA LEU A 15 62.16 143.99 124.71
C LEU A 15 63.65 144.21 124.97
N LEU A 16 64.23 143.38 125.84
CA LEU A 16 65.68 143.38 126.08
C LEU A 16 66.41 142.51 125.07
N GLY A 17 65.80 141.39 124.65
CA GLY A 17 66.38 140.49 123.66
C GLY A 17 65.57 139.21 123.45
N SER A 18 65.88 138.49 122.38
CA SER A 18 65.23 137.22 122.03
C SER A 18 66.24 136.23 121.44
N VAL A 19 66.10 134.96 121.82
CA VAL A 19 66.82 133.83 121.21
C VAL A 19 65.82 132.88 120.57
N ASN A 20 66.17 132.30 119.42
CA ASN A 20 65.36 131.31 118.72
C ASN A 20 66.28 130.27 118.04
N SER A 21 65.72 129.28 117.36
CA SER A 21 66.49 128.23 116.71
C SER A 21 67.42 128.72 115.59
N GLN A 22 67.16 129.88 114.99
CA GLN A 22 68.00 130.50 113.95
C GLN A 22 69.10 131.41 114.53
N SER A 23 68.89 131.95 115.73
CA SER A 23 69.85 132.78 116.46
C SER A 23 69.87 132.34 117.94
N PRO A 24 70.55 131.22 118.24
CA PRO A 24 70.49 130.60 119.56
C PRO A 24 71.30 131.36 120.61
N ASN A 25 72.28 132.16 120.18
CA ASN A 25 73.11 132.98 121.06
C ASN A 25 72.88 134.46 120.79
N LEU A 26 72.81 135.26 121.85
CA LEU A 26 72.60 136.70 121.81
C LEU A 26 73.50 137.37 122.85
N THR A 27 74.21 138.42 122.46
CA THR A 27 74.84 139.36 123.40
C THR A 27 74.45 140.78 122.98
N VAL A 28 73.69 141.46 123.83
CA VAL A 28 73.25 142.85 123.60
C VAL A 28 73.68 143.70 124.78
N VAL A 29 74.38 144.79 124.51
CA VAL A 29 74.71 145.81 125.50
C VAL A 29 73.92 147.06 125.15
N ALA A 30 72.95 147.44 125.98
CA ALA A 30 72.08 148.60 125.75
C ALA A 30 71.63 149.22 127.07
N ASN A 31 71.48 150.55 127.10
CA ASN A 31 70.97 151.33 128.25
C ASN A 31 71.65 151.05 129.61
N GLY A 32 72.94 150.71 129.61
CA GLY A 32 73.70 150.50 130.86
C GLY A 32 73.47 149.12 131.49
N GLY A 33 73.11 148.12 130.69
CA GLY A 33 73.16 146.71 131.07
C GLY A 33 73.62 145.83 129.91
N LYS A 34 74.10 144.63 130.23
CA LYS A 34 74.47 143.59 129.27
C LYS A 34 73.50 142.42 129.41
N LEU A 35 72.91 141.98 128.30
CA LEU A 35 72.10 140.78 128.20
C LEU A 35 72.86 139.75 127.38
N ASP A 36 73.20 138.63 128.01
CA ASP A 36 73.68 137.43 127.33
C ASP A 36 72.56 136.38 127.33
N GLY A 37 72.21 135.86 126.16
CA GLY A 37 71.16 134.86 125.97
C GLY A 37 71.69 133.65 125.20
N GLN A 38 71.32 132.45 125.63
CA GLN A 38 71.72 131.19 125.00
C GLN A 38 70.54 130.20 125.00
N LEU A 39 70.31 129.54 123.87
CA LEU A 39 69.31 128.49 123.69
C LEU A 39 69.99 127.14 123.47
N GLU A 40 69.85 126.23 124.42
CA GLU A 40 70.36 124.85 124.35
C GLU A 40 69.25 123.83 124.64
N ALA A 41 69.11 122.81 123.78
CA ALA A 41 68.27 121.63 123.97
C ALA A 41 66.93 121.86 124.74
N GLY A 42 66.11 122.78 124.24
CA GLY A 42 64.78 123.07 124.80
C GLY A 42 64.74 124.02 126.00
N ARG A 43 65.88 124.55 126.44
CA ARG A 43 66.00 125.53 127.53
C ARG A 43 66.70 126.79 127.03
N ALA A 44 66.10 127.96 127.25
CA ALA A 44 66.75 129.25 127.02
C ALA A 44 67.21 129.84 128.36
N LEU A 45 68.48 130.20 128.44
CA LEU A 45 69.10 130.89 129.55
C LEU A 45 69.34 132.34 129.15
N PHE A 46 68.94 133.29 130.00
CA PHE A 46 69.29 134.70 129.85
C PHE A 46 69.95 135.19 131.13
N GLN A 47 71.13 135.78 130.98
CA GLN A 47 71.88 136.45 132.03
C GLN A 47 71.83 137.96 131.77
N ILE A 48 71.20 138.69 132.70
CA ILE A 48 71.09 140.14 132.64
C ILE A 48 72.05 140.72 133.69
N GLU A 49 72.99 141.53 133.24
CA GLU A 49 73.89 142.31 134.08
C GLU A 49 73.44 143.77 134.06
N LEU A 50 72.97 144.28 135.20
CA LEU A 50 72.47 145.66 135.34
C LEU A 50 73.52 146.51 136.03
N VAL A 51 73.93 147.63 135.42
CA VAL A 51 75.01 148.48 135.96
C VAL A 51 74.45 149.61 136.86
N LYS A 52 73.16 149.98 136.72
CA LYS A 52 72.53 151.05 137.51
C LYS A 52 71.67 150.48 138.65
N GLN A 53 71.90 150.94 139.88
CA GLN A 53 71.16 150.49 141.07
C GLN A 53 69.64 150.79 140.99
N THR A 54 69.24 151.83 140.26
CA THR A 54 67.82 152.16 140.01
C THR A 54 67.11 151.12 139.14
N ASP A 55 67.84 150.32 138.36
CA ASP A 55 67.27 149.28 137.50
C ASP A 55 67.07 147.95 138.23
N CYS A 56 67.55 147.83 139.48
CA CYS A 56 67.39 146.62 140.30
C CYS A 56 65.95 146.45 140.84
N GLU A 57 65.14 147.50 140.86
CA GLU A 57 63.69 147.43 141.15
C GLU A 57 62.91 147.37 139.85
N ALA A 58 62.90 146.21 139.19
CA ALA A 58 62.21 146.00 137.93
C ALA A 58 61.45 144.66 137.90
N ASP A 59 60.43 144.62 137.05
CA ASP A 59 59.69 143.39 136.73
C ASP A 59 60.19 142.86 135.38
N PHE A 60 60.80 141.68 135.39
CA PHE A 60 61.30 141.02 134.18
C PHE A 60 60.33 139.93 133.74
N VAL A 61 59.87 140.00 132.49
CA VAL A 61 58.92 139.04 131.93
C VAL A 61 59.61 138.24 130.83
N CYS A 62 59.71 136.93 131.03
CA CYS A 62 60.15 135.99 130.02
C CYS A 62 58.94 135.40 129.29
N GLN A 63 58.94 135.44 127.96
CA GLN A 63 57.89 134.84 127.12
C GLN A 63 58.46 133.78 126.19
N VAL A 64 57.93 132.56 126.29
CA VAL A 64 58.14 131.49 125.32
C VAL A 64 56.97 131.50 124.35
N ARG A 65 57.28 131.59 123.05
CA ARG A 65 56.31 131.49 121.96
C ARG A 65 56.62 130.24 121.17
N GLY A 66 55.64 129.36 121.01
CA GLY A 66 55.72 128.15 120.19
C GLY A 66 54.54 128.09 119.22
N LEU A 67 54.76 127.52 118.05
CA LEU A 67 53.72 127.26 117.05
C LEU A 67 53.50 125.74 116.99
N ASP A 68 52.24 125.30 116.98
CA ASP A 68 51.92 123.89 116.70
C ASP A 68 51.96 123.59 115.19
N GLN A 69 51.76 122.32 114.81
CA GLN A 69 51.78 121.89 113.41
C GLN A 69 50.63 122.49 112.57
N GLU A 70 49.64 123.13 113.20
CA GLU A 70 48.52 123.81 112.56
C GLU A 70 48.71 125.35 112.52
N GLY A 71 49.87 125.85 112.96
CA GLY A 71 50.21 127.27 112.94
C GLY A 71 49.57 128.10 114.07
N ARG A 72 49.03 127.47 115.11
CA ARG A 72 48.44 128.17 116.27
C ARG A 72 49.55 128.56 117.26
N GLU A 73 49.55 129.83 117.69
CA GLU A 73 50.55 130.39 118.59
C GLU A 73 50.18 130.15 120.06
N ALA A 74 51.06 129.46 120.81
CA ALA A 74 50.98 129.33 122.25
C ALA A 74 52.05 130.21 122.91
N VAL A 75 51.64 131.13 123.78
CA VAL A 75 52.53 132.05 124.51
C VAL A 75 52.47 131.76 126.00
N VAL A 76 53.55 131.26 126.57
CA VAL A 76 53.71 131.08 128.03
C VAL A 76 54.60 132.20 128.56
N SER A 77 54.10 132.94 129.55
CA SER A 77 54.82 134.05 130.18
C SER A 77 55.12 133.73 131.65
N ALA A 78 56.34 133.99 132.09
CA ALA A 78 56.74 133.98 133.50
C ALA A 78 57.32 135.34 133.88
N SER A 79 56.93 135.88 135.03
CA SER A 79 57.41 137.17 135.54
C SER A 79 58.23 136.98 136.80
N LEU A 80 59.34 137.72 136.90
CA LEU A 80 60.20 137.79 138.07
C LEU A 80 60.20 139.23 138.59
N LEU A 81 59.58 139.42 139.76
CA LEU A 81 59.53 140.72 140.44
C LEU A 81 60.68 140.81 141.45
N GLN A 82 61.68 141.66 141.20
CA GLN A 82 62.81 141.84 142.11
C GLN A 82 62.56 143.06 143.01
N ARG A 83 62.41 142.82 144.33
CA ARG A 83 62.27 143.87 145.36
C ARG A 83 63.39 143.71 146.39
N THR A 84 64.08 144.80 146.73
CA THR A 84 65.19 144.77 147.70
C THR A 84 64.67 144.63 149.13
N GLY A 85 65.15 143.61 149.84
CA GLY A 85 64.77 143.30 151.22
C GLY A 85 65.29 144.31 152.24
N LYS A 86 64.46 144.63 153.23
CA LYS A 86 64.85 145.32 154.46
C LYS A 86 64.62 144.43 155.68
N LYS A 87 65.69 144.26 156.45
CA LYS A 87 65.77 143.69 157.79
C LYS A 87 65.24 144.72 158.80
N GLU A 88 64.58 144.25 159.87
CA GLU A 88 64.37 144.97 161.13
C GLU A 88 64.30 143.92 162.26
N ASN A 89 65.32 143.72 163.10
CA ASN A 89 65.88 144.51 164.20
C ASN A 89 65.13 144.41 165.55
N GLN A 90 65.97 144.35 166.58
CA GLN A 90 65.77 143.98 167.97
C GLN A 90 65.13 145.07 168.88
N MET A 91 64.51 144.57 169.97
CA MET A 91 64.41 145.12 171.35
C MET A 91 63.49 146.36 171.57
N PRO A 92 63.02 146.68 172.81
CA PRO A 92 63.49 146.25 174.15
C PRO A 92 62.43 145.91 175.25
N ASN A 93 62.87 145.09 176.21
CA ASN A 93 62.74 145.22 177.69
C ASN A 93 61.60 146.08 178.34
N LYS A 94 60.69 145.44 179.10
CA LYS A 94 60.46 145.65 180.56
C LYS A 94 59.22 144.87 181.10
N ASN A 95 59.43 144.22 182.25
CA ASN A 95 58.52 143.61 183.26
C ASN A 95 57.05 144.12 183.27
N SER A 96 55.99 143.36 183.60
CA SER A 96 55.80 142.18 184.47
C SER A 96 54.42 141.52 184.20
N MET A 97 54.31 140.20 184.41
CA MET A 97 53.13 139.29 184.42
C MET A 97 53.17 138.23 183.30
N ALA A 98 53.70 137.02 183.59
CA ALA A 98 54.07 136.03 182.56
C ALA A 98 53.70 134.54 182.84
N ASP A 99 52.84 134.20 183.81
CA ASP A 99 52.63 132.76 184.16
C ASP A 99 51.41 132.09 183.47
N SER A 100 50.28 132.78 183.30
CA SER A 100 49.05 132.12 182.81
C SER A 100 49.00 131.86 181.29
N SER A 101 49.76 132.61 180.49
CA SER A 101 49.74 132.49 179.01
C SER A 101 50.62 131.34 178.48
N LEU A 102 51.66 130.92 179.22
CA LEU A 102 52.49 129.76 178.82
C LEU A 102 51.71 128.44 178.94
N GLN A 103 50.83 128.32 179.94
CA GLN A 103 50.10 127.07 180.20
C GLN A 103 49.02 126.77 179.15
N LEU A 104 48.44 127.81 178.53
CA LEU A 104 47.47 127.65 177.44
C LEU A 104 48.13 127.16 176.14
N LEU A 105 49.31 127.70 175.81
CA LEU A 105 50.07 127.30 174.62
C LEU A 105 50.53 125.84 174.68
N ALA A 106 50.99 125.37 175.84
CA ALA A 106 51.38 123.98 176.04
C ALA A 106 50.20 123.01 175.81
N SER A 107 49.00 123.38 176.29
CA SER A 107 47.78 122.55 176.13
C SER A 107 47.33 122.46 174.66
N ILE A 108 47.43 123.56 173.91
CA ILE A 108 47.12 123.58 172.47
C ILE A 108 48.13 122.73 171.69
N GLN A 109 49.42 122.85 172.00
CA GLN A 109 50.48 122.03 171.37
C GLN A 109 50.21 120.53 171.57
N GLN A 110 49.78 120.13 172.76
CA GLN A 110 49.50 118.73 173.10
C GLN A 110 48.26 118.19 172.37
N LEU A 111 47.19 118.98 172.26
CA LEU A 111 45.99 118.63 171.46
C LEU A 111 46.29 118.50 169.97
N VAL A 112 47.07 119.43 169.42
CA VAL A 112 47.52 119.38 168.01
C VAL A 112 48.35 118.13 167.77
N THR A 113 49.28 117.81 168.67
CA THR A 113 50.11 116.60 168.56
C THR A 113 49.24 115.33 168.57
N LEU A 114 48.27 115.23 169.48
CA LEU A 114 47.35 114.09 169.52
C LEU A 114 46.48 113.98 168.26
N ALA A 115 46.01 115.10 167.72
CA ALA A 115 45.21 115.12 166.50
C ALA A 115 46.03 114.73 165.26
N VAL A 116 47.26 115.22 165.14
CA VAL A 116 48.21 114.86 164.07
C VAL A 116 48.56 113.38 164.15
N ASN A 117 48.95 112.87 165.31
CA ASN A 117 49.26 111.45 165.49
C ASN A 117 48.04 110.56 165.21
N GLY A 118 46.84 111.01 165.57
CA GLY A 118 45.60 110.31 165.24
C GLY A 118 45.29 110.30 163.74
N LEU A 119 45.65 111.37 163.04
CA LEU A 119 45.51 111.47 161.58
C LEU A 119 46.57 110.62 160.86
N GLU A 120 47.82 110.66 161.31
CA GLU A 120 48.91 109.80 160.82
C GLU A 120 48.53 108.33 160.94
N LYS A 121 48.08 107.88 162.12
CA LYS A 121 47.63 106.49 162.29
C LYS A 121 46.49 106.11 161.33
N ARG A 122 45.48 106.98 161.20
CA ARG A 122 44.37 106.73 160.27
C ARG A 122 44.81 106.71 158.81
N MET A 123 45.87 107.43 158.48
CA MET A 123 46.46 107.48 157.15
C MET A 123 47.28 106.22 156.89
N ASP A 124 48.09 105.78 157.85
CA ASP A 124 48.83 104.51 157.80
C ASP A 124 47.88 103.31 157.64
N ASP A 125 46.83 103.22 158.46
CA ASP A 125 45.80 102.17 158.36
C ASP A 125 45.15 102.13 156.96
N LYS A 126 45.00 103.30 156.34
CA LYS A 126 44.38 103.44 155.02
C LYS A 126 45.35 103.13 153.89
N ILE A 127 46.63 103.49 154.05
CA ILE A 127 47.71 103.09 153.15
C ILE A 127 47.84 101.58 153.16
N GLU A 128 47.84 100.94 154.33
CA GLU A 128 47.94 99.48 154.47
C GLU A 128 46.70 98.76 153.91
N SER A 129 45.50 99.33 154.11
CA SER A 129 44.28 98.83 153.47
C SER A 129 44.28 98.98 151.94
N VAL A 130 44.90 100.03 151.40
CA VAL A 130 45.04 100.21 149.94
C VAL A 130 46.10 99.27 149.38
N ALA A 131 47.25 99.15 150.04
CA ALA A 131 48.33 98.24 149.65
C ALA A 131 47.81 96.80 149.56
N SER A 132 47.14 96.31 150.60
CA SER A 132 46.54 94.96 150.57
C SER A 132 45.50 94.76 149.46
N LYS A 133 44.75 95.80 149.08
CA LYS A 133 43.83 95.73 147.93
C LYS A 133 44.56 95.74 146.59
N VAL A 134 45.65 96.51 146.48
CA VAL A 134 46.51 96.52 145.28
C VAL A 134 47.14 95.15 145.10
N ASP A 135 47.75 94.57 146.14
CA ASP A 135 48.32 93.22 146.11
C ASP A 135 47.24 92.18 145.73
N SER A 136 46.03 92.29 146.27
CA SER A 136 44.95 91.38 145.91
C SER A 136 44.48 91.55 144.46
N LEU A 137 44.55 92.75 143.90
CA LEU A 137 44.22 93.00 142.49
C LEU A 137 45.33 92.52 141.56
N GLU A 138 46.59 92.74 141.92
CA GLU A 138 47.77 92.27 141.19
C GLU A 138 47.73 90.75 141.07
N ASN A 139 47.56 90.02 142.18
CA ASN A 139 47.42 88.56 142.15
C ASN A 139 46.24 88.09 141.28
N LYS A 140 45.09 88.79 141.31
CA LYS A 140 43.95 88.45 140.44
C LYS A 140 44.21 88.73 138.97
N ILE A 141 44.98 89.77 138.65
CA ILE A 141 45.38 90.09 137.28
C ILE A 141 46.35 89.03 136.77
N ASP A 142 47.31 88.63 137.58
CA ASP A 142 48.27 87.58 137.24
C ASP A 142 47.55 86.24 137.03
N ASP A 143 46.69 85.82 137.96
CA ASP A 143 45.89 84.59 137.84
C ASP A 143 45.02 84.59 136.56
N ASN A 144 44.41 85.73 136.24
CA ASN A 144 43.59 85.87 135.03
C ASN A 144 44.44 85.87 133.76
N THR A 145 45.64 86.46 133.81
CA THR A 145 46.58 86.51 132.69
C THR A 145 47.10 85.11 132.39
N ASP A 146 47.56 84.38 133.42
CA ASP A 146 48.01 82.99 133.33
C ASP A 146 46.89 82.08 132.81
N SER A 147 45.67 82.26 133.31
CA SER A 147 44.50 81.50 132.84
C SER A 147 44.18 81.79 131.38
N LEU A 148 44.24 83.06 130.96
CA LEU A 148 44.01 83.45 129.58
C LEU A 148 45.09 82.92 128.65
N GLU A 149 46.36 82.99 129.05
CA GLU A 149 47.50 82.47 128.31
C GLU A 149 47.36 80.97 128.06
N ARG A 150 47.11 80.17 129.11
CA ARG A 150 46.89 78.73 128.98
C ARG A 150 45.70 78.40 128.08
N ASN A 151 44.57 79.11 128.23
CA ASN A 151 43.39 78.91 127.38
C ASN A 151 43.67 79.25 125.90
N MET A 152 44.52 80.24 125.63
CA MET A 152 44.93 80.57 124.26
C MET A 152 45.89 79.53 123.69
N GLU A 153 46.89 79.10 124.46
CA GLU A 153 47.82 78.03 124.07
C GLU A 153 47.07 76.73 123.73
N ASP A 154 46.14 76.30 124.59
CA ASP A 154 45.32 75.11 124.35
C ASP A 154 44.48 75.23 123.07
N LYS A 155 43.91 76.42 122.80
CA LYS A 155 43.14 76.67 121.57
C LYS A 155 44.02 76.69 120.34
N ILE A 156 45.21 77.28 120.42
CA ILE A 156 46.20 77.31 119.33
C ILE A 156 46.62 75.88 119.02
N HIS A 157 47.03 75.10 120.01
CA HIS A 157 47.39 73.68 119.82
C HIS A 157 46.22 72.86 119.26
N SER A 158 44.99 73.10 119.71
CA SER A 158 43.82 72.40 119.15
C SER A 158 43.57 72.77 117.68
N LEU A 159 43.79 74.03 117.29
CA LEU A 159 43.66 74.49 115.91
C LEU A 159 44.78 73.95 115.02
N ASP A 160 46.03 73.96 115.50
CA ASP A 160 47.18 73.40 114.76
C ASP A 160 46.96 71.93 114.46
N ASN A 161 46.55 71.13 115.45
CA ASN A 161 46.26 69.70 115.26
C ASN A 161 45.13 69.49 114.22
N LYS A 162 44.04 70.27 114.30
CA LYS A 162 42.95 70.19 113.31
C LYS A 162 43.39 70.60 111.91
N MET A 163 44.28 71.57 111.82
CA MET A 163 44.82 72.06 110.55
C MET A 163 45.73 71.00 109.92
N ASP A 164 46.58 70.35 110.71
CA ASP A 164 47.43 69.24 110.27
C ASP A 164 46.61 68.02 109.83
N ASP A 165 45.60 67.62 110.61
CA ASP A 165 44.69 66.53 110.24
C ASP A 165 43.94 66.84 108.93
N THR A 166 43.48 68.08 108.77
CA THR A 166 42.80 68.53 107.55
C THR A 166 43.75 68.51 106.36
N LYS A 167 44.98 69.01 106.54
CA LYS A 167 46.02 69.01 105.52
C LYS A 167 46.33 67.59 105.05
N GLN A 168 46.59 66.67 105.97
CA GLN A 168 46.86 65.26 105.64
C GLN A 168 45.67 64.58 104.94
N SER A 169 44.43 64.87 105.37
CA SER A 169 43.22 64.35 104.72
C SER A 169 43.05 64.87 103.29
N VAL A 170 43.37 66.15 103.05
CA VAL A 170 43.32 66.76 101.72
C VAL A 170 44.42 66.19 100.83
N GLU A 171 45.66 66.12 101.29
CA GLU A 171 46.79 65.52 100.57
C GLU A 171 46.45 64.08 100.14
N SER A 172 45.95 63.24 101.07
CA SER A 172 45.56 61.86 100.76
C SER A 172 44.44 61.76 99.71
N LYS A 173 43.48 62.71 99.72
CA LYS A 173 42.40 62.75 98.72
C LYS A 173 42.90 63.22 97.36
N VAL A 174 43.82 64.19 97.33
CA VAL A 174 44.47 64.67 96.10
C VAL A 174 45.26 63.53 95.48
N ASP A 175 46.10 62.84 96.23
CA ASP A 175 46.88 61.69 95.74
C ASP A 175 45.95 60.59 95.18
N SER A 176 44.84 60.29 95.87
CA SER A 176 43.87 59.30 95.39
C SER A 176 43.17 59.74 94.10
N LEU A 177 42.89 61.04 93.93
CA LEU A 177 42.30 61.58 92.72
C LEU A 177 43.29 61.60 91.57
N GLU A 178 44.54 61.98 91.80
CA GLU A 178 45.61 61.93 90.79
C GLU A 178 45.77 60.52 90.24
N ASN A 179 45.90 59.51 91.11
CA ASN A 179 45.98 58.11 90.67
C ASN A 179 44.75 57.66 89.86
N LYS A 180 43.54 58.10 90.23
CA LYS A 180 42.32 57.79 89.45
C LYS A 180 42.28 58.49 88.11
N VAL A 181 42.80 59.71 88.03
CA VAL A 181 42.89 60.47 86.78
C VAL A 181 43.89 59.81 85.84
N ASP A 182 45.04 59.38 86.35
CA ASP A 182 46.06 58.65 85.58
C ASP A 182 45.49 57.31 85.06
N ASP A 183 44.88 56.49 85.93
CA ASP A 183 44.23 55.24 85.54
C ASP A 183 43.16 55.42 84.45
N ASN A 184 42.37 56.49 84.56
CA ASN A 184 41.34 56.79 83.57
C ASN A 184 41.94 57.30 82.26
N THR A 185 43.05 58.03 82.33
CA THR A 185 43.79 58.51 81.15
C THR A 185 44.36 57.32 80.38
N ASP A 186 44.97 56.36 81.06
CA ASP A 186 45.49 55.14 80.44
C ASP A 186 44.39 54.28 79.81
N LYS A 187 43.25 54.13 80.50
CA LYS A 187 42.08 53.44 79.94
C LYS A 187 41.56 54.15 78.69
N MET A 188 41.50 55.47 78.70
CA MET A 188 41.04 56.27 77.56
C MET A 188 41.98 56.12 76.36
N LEU A 189 43.31 56.16 76.57
CA LEU A 189 44.30 55.90 75.52
C LEU A 189 44.20 54.49 74.95
N SER A 190 43.94 53.48 75.80
CA SER A 190 43.71 52.10 75.36
C SER A 190 42.43 51.96 74.52
N VAL A 191 41.35 52.64 74.92
CA VAL A 191 40.10 52.67 74.15
C VAL A 191 40.32 53.36 72.80
N GLN A 192 40.99 54.51 72.77
CA GLN A 192 41.30 55.22 71.53
C GLN A 192 42.08 54.31 70.56
N SER A 193 43.10 53.62 71.06
CA SER A 193 43.90 52.70 70.23
C SER A 193 43.06 51.54 69.66
N LYS A 194 42.08 51.03 70.43
CA LYS A 194 41.16 49.99 69.95
C LYS A 194 40.19 50.53 68.90
N VAL A 195 39.69 51.76 69.08
CA VAL A 195 38.83 52.43 68.11
C VAL A 195 39.58 52.63 66.80
N ASP A 196 40.78 53.21 66.83
CA ASP A 196 41.61 53.42 65.64
C ASP A 196 41.90 52.08 64.90
N SER A 197 42.14 51.00 65.65
CA SER A 197 42.36 49.67 65.07
C SER A 197 41.08 49.09 64.45
N LEU A 198 39.91 49.32 65.05
CA LEU A 198 38.63 48.88 64.50
C LEU A 198 38.29 49.65 63.23
N GLU A 199 38.49 50.96 63.21
CA GLU A 199 38.27 51.81 62.04
C GLU A 199 39.11 51.32 60.86
N ARG A 200 40.43 51.15 61.04
CA ARG A 200 41.31 50.61 59.99
C ARG A 200 40.87 49.23 59.49
N ASN A 201 40.55 48.31 60.40
CA ASN A 201 40.09 46.97 60.02
C ASN A 201 38.76 47.00 59.24
N MET A 202 37.85 47.91 59.58
CA MET A 202 36.61 48.09 58.85
C MET A 202 36.86 48.67 57.46
N GLU A 203 37.72 49.68 57.37
CA GLU A 203 38.09 50.31 56.10
C GLU A 203 38.76 49.33 55.14
N ASP A 204 39.71 48.53 55.63
CA ASP A 204 40.36 47.45 54.86
C ASP A 204 39.34 46.39 54.39
N LYS A 205 38.39 46.01 55.24
CA LYS A 205 37.33 45.04 54.89
C LYS A 205 36.36 45.60 53.85
N ILE A 206 35.96 46.86 53.99
CA ILE A 206 35.09 47.55 53.03
C ILE A 206 35.80 47.59 51.68
N GLN A 207 37.05 48.04 51.64
CA GLN A 207 37.83 48.09 50.40
C GLN A 207 38.02 46.71 49.78
N SER A 208 38.26 45.66 50.58
CA SER A 208 38.34 44.29 50.07
C SER A 208 37.00 43.78 49.52
N LEU A 209 35.87 44.19 50.10
CA LEU A 209 34.55 43.81 49.62
C LEU A 209 34.20 44.54 48.32
N ASP A 210 34.49 45.83 48.23
CA ASP A 210 34.28 46.63 47.02
C ASP A 210 35.08 46.04 45.85
N ASN A 211 36.36 45.76 46.05
CA ASN A 211 37.20 45.12 45.02
C ASN A 211 36.63 43.76 44.57
N LYS A 212 36.20 42.92 45.51
CA LYS A 212 35.58 41.61 45.17
C LYS A 212 34.25 41.77 44.43
N MET A 213 33.48 42.80 44.76
CA MET A 213 32.22 43.10 44.11
C MET A 213 32.45 43.57 42.67
N ASP A 214 33.44 44.42 42.44
CA ASP A 214 33.86 44.88 41.12
C ASP A 214 34.41 43.73 40.27
N ASP A 215 35.26 42.88 40.82
CA ASP A 215 35.79 41.68 40.14
C ASP A 215 34.65 40.73 39.74
N THR A 216 33.70 40.51 40.66
CA THR A 216 32.52 39.67 40.41
C THR A 216 31.66 40.27 39.31
N LYS A 217 31.42 41.58 39.36
CA LYS A 217 30.65 42.30 38.35
C LYS A 217 31.28 42.18 36.96
N GLN A 218 32.59 42.45 36.83
CA GLN A 218 33.32 42.28 35.57
C GLN A 218 33.29 40.84 35.06
N SER A 219 33.46 39.85 35.96
CA SER A 219 33.39 38.44 35.56
C SER A 219 32.01 38.04 35.07
N VAL A 220 30.94 38.57 35.68
CA VAL A 220 29.56 38.33 35.24
C VAL A 220 29.29 39.01 33.90
N GLU A 221 29.63 40.29 33.75
CA GLU A 221 29.50 41.03 32.48
C GLU A 221 30.22 40.30 31.35
N SER A 222 31.47 39.89 31.55
CA SER A 222 32.24 39.13 30.54
C SER A 222 31.60 37.79 30.16
N LYS A 223 31.00 37.08 31.13
CA LYS A 223 30.29 35.82 30.87
C LYS A 223 28.99 36.05 30.11
N VAL A 224 28.25 37.12 30.43
CA VAL A 224 27.02 37.50 29.72
C VAL A 224 27.36 37.85 28.28
N ASP A 225 28.34 38.74 28.04
CA ASP A 225 28.78 39.12 26.69
C ASP A 225 29.21 37.90 25.87
N SER A 226 29.95 36.96 26.49
CA SER A 226 30.37 35.73 25.83
C SER A 226 29.20 34.80 25.51
N LEU A 227 28.18 34.74 26.37
CA LEU A 227 26.98 33.95 26.12
C LEU A 227 26.13 34.55 25.01
N GLU A 228 25.95 35.87 24.99
CA GLU A 228 25.22 36.59 23.95
C GLU A 228 25.85 36.33 22.56
N ARG A 229 27.17 36.53 22.43
CA ARG A 229 27.88 36.25 21.17
C ARG A 229 27.76 34.81 20.71
N ASN A 230 27.94 33.85 21.63
CA ASN A 230 27.78 32.42 21.29
C ASN A 230 26.35 32.08 20.86
N MET A 231 25.34 32.74 21.43
CA MET A 231 23.95 32.55 21.03
C MET A 231 23.69 33.17 19.65
N GLU A 232 24.17 34.39 19.39
CA GLU A 232 24.07 35.04 18.08
C GLU A 232 24.74 34.19 16.98
N ASP A 233 25.96 33.72 17.21
CA ASP A 233 26.69 32.86 16.25
C ASP A 233 25.92 31.56 15.96
N LYS A 234 25.33 30.94 16.99
CA LYS A 234 24.51 29.72 16.82
C LYS A 234 23.23 29.99 16.07
N ILE A 235 22.54 31.10 16.36
CA ILE A 235 21.32 31.50 15.66
C ILE A 235 21.65 31.73 14.19
N GLN A 236 22.69 32.50 13.88
CA GLN A 236 23.10 32.76 12.51
C GLN A 236 23.53 31.49 11.75
N SER A 237 24.23 30.56 12.43
CA SER A 237 24.55 29.26 11.84
C SER A 237 23.31 28.40 11.56
N LEU A 238 22.27 28.49 12.39
CA LEU A 238 21.02 27.77 12.18
C LEU A 238 20.21 28.37 11.03
N ASP A 239 20.11 29.70 10.96
CA ASP A 239 19.45 30.41 9.86
C ASP A 239 20.09 30.03 8.51
N ASN A 240 21.43 30.10 8.41
CA ASN A 240 22.14 29.71 7.19
C ASN A 240 21.86 28.24 6.79
N LYS A 241 21.88 27.31 7.76
CA LYS A 241 21.55 25.90 7.47
C LYS A 241 20.11 25.71 7.03
N MET A 242 19.19 26.51 7.58
CA MET A 242 17.78 26.45 7.22
C MET A 242 17.57 26.97 5.79
N ASP A 243 18.24 28.06 5.41
CA ASP A 243 18.24 28.60 4.06
C ASP A 243 18.85 27.63 3.04
N ASP A 244 20.01 27.02 3.36
CA ASP A 244 20.64 26.00 2.52
C ASP A 244 19.73 24.78 2.31
N THR A 245 19.08 24.33 3.39
CA THR A 245 18.13 23.21 3.34
C THR A 245 16.92 23.57 2.48
N LYS A 246 16.38 24.79 2.64
CA LYS A 246 15.26 25.29 1.85
C LYS A 246 15.60 25.32 0.37
N GLN A 247 16.74 25.91 -0.01
CA GLN A 247 17.19 25.95 -1.41
C GLN A 247 17.42 24.54 -1.99
N SER A 248 18.00 23.62 -1.21
CA SER A 248 18.19 22.24 -1.65
C SER A 248 16.87 21.50 -1.87
N VAL A 249 15.86 21.76 -1.04
CA VAL A 249 14.52 21.18 -1.19
C VAL A 249 13.82 21.78 -2.42
N GLU A 250 13.82 23.11 -2.56
CA GLU A 250 13.26 23.80 -3.73
C GLU A 250 13.88 23.26 -5.04
N SER A 251 15.21 23.15 -5.11
CA SER A 251 15.90 22.61 -6.29
C SER A 251 15.52 21.15 -6.60
N LYS A 252 15.29 20.32 -5.57
CA LYS A 252 14.84 18.93 -5.75
C LYS A 252 13.39 18.86 -6.22
N VAL A 253 12.53 19.73 -5.71
CA VAL A 253 11.14 19.84 -6.14
C VAL A 253 11.09 20.26 -7.61
N ASP A 254 11.81 21.32 -7.99
CA ASP A 254 11.89 21.78 -9.38
C ASP A 254 12.40 20.67 -10.31
N SER A 255 13.42 19.92 -9.89
CA SER A 255 13.94 18.79 -10.67
C SER A 255 12.91 17.67 -10.84
N LEU A 256 12.13 17.36 -9.80
CA LEU A 256 11.07 16.34 -9.86
C LEU A 256 9.89 16.80 -10.71
N GLU A 257 9.50 18.07 -10.62
CA GLU A 257 8.46 18.65 -11.49
C GLU A 257 8.85 18.52 -12.96
N ASN A 258 10.09 18.88 -13.32
CA ASN A 258 10.58 18.70 -14.69
C ASN A 258 10.59 17.22 -15.14
N GLU A 259 10.99 16.29 -14.26
CA GLU A 259 10.97 14.85 -14.59
C GLU A 259 9.54 14.32 -14.78
N ILE A 260 8.58 14.81 -14.00
CA ILE A 260 7.16 14.48 -14.12
C ILE A 260 6.60 15.03 -15.45
N ASP A 261 6.93 16.27 -15.80
CA ASP A 261 6.50 16.88 -17.06
C ASP A 261 7.06 16.11 -18.27
N ASP A 262 8.36 15.80 -18.27
CA ASP A 262 9.01 14.98 -19.30
C ASP A 262 8.36 13.60 -19.45
N ASN A 263 8.01 12.95 -18.34
CA ASN A 263 7.36 11.65 -18.35
C ASN A 263 5.90 11.74 -18.81
N THR A 264 5.21 12.85 -18.49
CA THR A 264 3.86 13.14 -18.96
C THR A 264 3.86 13.31 -20.49
N ASP A 265 4.80 14.08 -21.04
CA ASP A 265 4.97 14.27 -22.48
C ASP A 265 5.29 12.96 -23.21
N LYS A 266 6.20 12.15 -22.66
CA LYS A 266 6.48 10.80 -23.19
C LYS A 266 5.22 9.93 -23.19
N THR A 267 4.42 9.98 -22.13
CA THR A 267 3.18 9.21 -22.01
C THR A 267 2.15 9.65 -23.06
N LEU A 268 1.96 10.96 -23.25
CA LEU A 268 1.09 11.52 -24.29
C LEU A 268 1.56 11.14 -25.70
N SER A 269 2.87 11.13 -25.95
CA SER A 269 3.46 10.68 -27.21
C SER A 269 3.20 9.19 -27.47
N VAL A 270 3.33 8.34 -26.45
CA VAL A 270 3.02 6.91 -26.54
C VAL A 270 1.53 6.72 -26.81
N GLN A 271 0.64 7.42 -26.09
CA GLN A 271 -0.80 7.35 -26.31
C GLN A 271 -1.15 7.70 -27.76
N SER A 272 -0.59 8.79 -28.29
CA SER A 272 -0.82 9.20 -29.68
C SER A 272 -0.36 8.15 -30.70
N LYS A 273 0.75 7.45 -30.43
CA LYS A 273 1.23 6.34 -31.27
C LYS A 273 0.31 5.13 -31.19
N VAL A 274 -0.21 4.81 -30.00
CA VAL A 274 -1.20 3.73 -29.80
C VAL A 274 -2.46 4.04 -30.59
N ASP A 275 -3.05 5.23 -30.42
CA ASP A 275 -4.24 5.66 -31.15
C ASP A 275 -4.04 5.59 -32.68
N SER A 276 -2.85 5.95 -33.16
CA SER A 276 -2.50 5.85 -34.59
C SER A 276 -2.37 4.40 -35.06
N LEU A 277 -1.80 3.51 -34.24
CA LEU A 277 -1.71 2.09 -34.54
C LEU A 277 -3.09 1.43 -34.56
N GLU A 278 -3.97 1.77 -33.60
CA GLU A 278 -5.35 1.28 -33.56
C GLU A 278 -6.09 1.63 -34.85
N ARG A 279 -6.06 2.90 -35.28
CA ARG A 279 -6.67 3.32 -36.55
C ARG A 279 -6.08 2.59 -37.76
N ASN A 280 -4.76 2.45 -37.83
CA ASN A 280 -4.11 1.72 -38.92
C ASN A 280 -4.52 0.24 -38.97
N ILE A 281 -4.76 -0.38 -37.81
CA ILE A 281 -5.23 -1.77 -37.71
C ILE A 281 -6.69 -1.85 -38.16
N GLU A 282 -7.56 -0.96 -37.69
CA GLU A 282 -8.96 -0.87 -38.15
C GLU A 282 -9.05 -0.69 -39.66
N ASP A 283 -8.28 0.25 -40.24
CA ASP A 283 -8.24 0.49 -41.68
C ASP A 283 -7.79 -0.76 -42.46
N LYS A 284 -6.78 -1.48 -41.95
CA LYS A 284 -6.30 -2.73 -42.56
C LYS A 284 -7.32 -3.85 -42.48
N ILE A 285 -8.01 -4.00 -41.35
CA ILE A 285 -9.09 -4.98 -41.17
C ILE A 285 -10.20 -4.68 -42.17
N GLN A 286 -10.67 -3.43 -42.23
CA GLN A 286 -11.70 -3.01 -43.19
C GLN A 286 -11.27 -3.26 -44.63
N SER A 287 -10.01 -2.99 -44.98
CA SER A 287 -9.48 -3.28 -46.32
C SER A 287 -9.45 -4.77 -46.64
N LEU A 288 -9.10 -5.62 -45.66
CA LEU A 288 -9.10 -7.07 -45.82
C LEU A 288 -10.52 -7.63 -45.97
N ASP A 289 -11.47 -7.15 -45.15
CA ASP A 289 -12.88 -7.53 -45.26
C ASP A 289 -13.44 -7.20 -46.64
N ASN A 290 -13.20 -5.98 -47.13
CA ASN A 290 -13.62 -5.58 -48.48
C ASN A 290 -13.00 -6.48 -49.57
N LYS A 291 -11.70 -6.79 -49.48
CA LYS A 291 -11.03 -7.69 -50.44
C LYS A 291 -11.57 -9.12 -50.38
N MET A 292 -11.95 -9.58 -49.19
CA MET A 292 -12.52 -10.90 -48.99
C MET A 292 -13.93 -10.97 -49.57
N ASP A 293 -14.74 -9.94 -49.40
CA ASP A 293 -16.05 -9.80 -50.04
C ASP A 293 -15.93 -9.74 -51.57
N ASP A 294 -15.01 -8.94 -52.11
CA ASP A 294 -14.73 -8.88 -53.55
C ASP A 294 -14.31 -10.26 -54.10
N THR A 295 -13.46 -10.97 -53.36
CA THR A 295 -12.99 -12.31 -53.74
C THR A 295 -14.16 -13.30 -53.71
N LYS A 296 -14.99 -13.25 -52.66
CA LYS A 296 -16.18 -14.09 -52.53
C LYS A 296 -17.13 -13.86 -53.71
N GLN A 297 -17.44 -12.61 -54.04
CA GLN A 297 -18.29 -12.27 -55.19
C GLN A 297 -17.68 -12.72 -56.53
N SER A 298 -16.36 -12.59 -56.70
CA SER A 298 -15.65 -13.08 -57.88
C SER A 298 -15.72 -14.61 -58.01
N VAL A 299 -15.63 -15.33 -56.89
CA VAL A 299 -15.77 -16.80 -56.87
C VAL A 299 -17.21 -17.20 -57.16
N GLU A 300 -18.20 -16.59 -56.50
CA GLU A 300 -19.63 -16.84 -56.75
C GLU A 300 -19.98 -16.63 -58.23
N SER A 301 -19.57 -15.51 -58.82
CA SER A 301 -19.81 -15.25 -60.25
C SER A 301 -19.11 -16.24 -61.20
N LYS A 302 -17.91 -16.72 -60.85
CA LYS A 302 -17.23 -17.78 -61.62
C LYS A 302 -17.95 -19.12 -61.50
N VAL A 303 -18.46 -19.46 -60.32
CA VAL A 303 -19.27 -20.67 -60.10
C VAL A 303 -20.55 -20.59 -60.92
N ASP A 304 -21.31 -19.50 -60.83
CA ASP A 304 -22.53 -19.27 -61.62
C ASP A 304 -22.25 -19.38 -63.13
N SER A 305 -21.14 -18.81 -63.60
CA SER A 305 -20.73 -18.92 -65.01
C SER A 305 -20.37 -20.35 -65.41
N LEU A 306 -19.74 -21.13 -64.53
CA LEU A 306 -19.42 -22.53 -64.77
C LEU A 306 -20.68 -23.39 -64.80
N GLU A 307 -21.61 -23.18 -63.86
CA GLU A 307 -22.91 -23.85 -63.83
C GLU A 307 -23.68 -23.60 -65.13
N ARG A 308 -23.80 -22.34 -65.57
CA ARG A 308 -24.45 -22.01 -66.85
C ARG A 308 -23.75 -22.64 -68.06
N ASN A 309 -22.41 -22.68 -68.07
CA ASN A 309 -21.66 -23.31 -69.16
C ASN A 309 -21.90 -24.84 -69.19
N MET A 310 -21.88 -25.48 -68.03
CA MET A 310 -22.17 -26.91 -67.89
C MET A 310 -23.60 -27.23 -68.30
N GLU A 311 -24.57 -26.45 -67.86
CA GLU A 311 -25.98 -26.61 -68.23
C GLU A 311 -26.18 -26.44 -69.75
N GLY A 312 -25.55 -25.44 -70.35
CA GLY A 312 -25.56 -25.27 -71.81
C GLY A 312 -24.90 -26.43 -72.57
N LYS A 313 -23.81 -27.00 -72.05
CA LYS A 313 -23.18 -28.19 -72.63
C LYS A 313 -24.04 -29.44 -72.49
N ILE A 314 -24.68 -29.64 -71.33
CA ILE A 314 -25.64 -30.73 -71.09
C ILE A 314 -26.80 -30.61 -72.07
N GLN A 315 -27.40 -29.44 -72.19
CA GLN A 315 -28.50 -29.20 -73.14
C GLN A 315 -28.07 -29.44 -74.59
N SER A 316 -26.85 -29.02 -74.97
CA SER A 316 -26.32 -29.32 -76.31
C SER A 316 -26.09 -30.83 -76.53
N LEU A 317 -25.68 -31.58 -75.50
CA LEU A 317 -25.54 -33.02 -75.57
C LEU A 317 -26.89 -33.72 -75.69
N ASP A 318 -27.88 -33.30 -74.89
CA ASP A 318 -29.26 -33.80 -74.97
C ASP A 318 -29.83 -33.60 -76.36
N ASN A 319 -29.71 -32.39 -76.93
CA ASN A 319 -30.17 -32.12 -78.30
C ASN A 319 -29.48 -33.01 -79.33
N LYS A 320 -28.15 -33.20 -79.25
CA LYS A 320 -27.43 -34.10 -80.16
C LYS A 320 -27.84 -35.55 -79.98
N MET A 321 -28.19 -35.96 -78.76
CA MET A 321 -28.67 -37.30 -78.44
C MET A 321 -30.05 -37.53 -79.02
N ASP A 322 -30.95 -36.54 -78.92
CA ASP A 322 -32.27 -36.54 -79.57
C ASP A 322 -32.16 -36.55 -81.09
N ASP A 323 -31.29 -35.74 -81.69
CA ASP A 323 -31.01 -35.76 -83.13
C ASP A 323 -30.50 -37.14 -83.58
N THR A 324 -29.59 -37.73 -82.80
CA THR A 324 -29.07 -39.08 -83.06
C THR A 324 -30.17 -40.11 -82.94
N LYS A 325 -31.02 -40.02 -81.91
CA LYS A 325 -32.18 -40.88 -81.70
C LYS A 325 -33.13 -40.81 -82.89
N GLN A 326 -33.52 -39.61 -83.34
CA GLN A 326 -34.36 -39.40 -84.52
C GLN A 326 -33.68 -39.94 -85.80
N SER A 327 -32.38 -39.74 -85.97
CA SER A 327 -31.64 -40.29 -87.11
C SER A 327 -31.68 -41.81 -87.10
N VAL A 328 -31.50 -42.44 -85.94
CA VAL A 328 -31.63 -43.89 -85.78
C VAL A 328 -33.06 -44.36 -86.05
N GLU A 329 -34.08 -43.70 -85.49
CA GLU A 329 -35.50 -43.98 -85.75
C GLU A 329 -35.81 -43.91 -87.24
N SER A 330 -35.40 -42.84 -87.93
CA SER A 330 -35.60 -42.69 -89.38
C SER A 330 -34.89 -43.76 -90.22
N LYS A 331 -33.70 -44.21 -89.80
CA LYS A 331 -32.98 -45.32 -90.46
C LYS A 331 -33.69 -46.65 -90.19
N VAL A 332 -34.22 -46.87 -88.99
CA VAL A 332 -35.04 -48.03 -88.65
C VAL A 332 -36.30 -48.04 -89.50
N ASP A 333 -37.02 -46.92 -89.61
CA ASP A 333 -38.22 -46.79 -90.45
C ASP A 333 -37.88 -47.02 -91.93
N SER A 334 -36.77 -46.44 -92.42
CA SER A 334 -36.28 -46.68 -93.78
C SER A 334 -35.96 -48.15 -94.02
N LEU A 335 -35.30 -48.82 -93.07
CA LEU A 335 -35.05 -50.26 -93.14
C LEU A 335 -36.34 -51.06 -93.09
N GLN A 336 -37.31 -50.68 -92.24
CA GLN A 336 -38.62 -51.31 -92.18
C GLN A 336 -39.36 -51.19 -93.52
N ASN A 337 -39.31 -50.02 -94.17
CA ASN A 337 -39.90 -49.78 -95.48
C ASN A 337 -39.18 -50.56 -96.60
N ILE A 338 -37.85 -50.63 -96.57
CA ILE A 338 -37.08 -51.48 -97.51
C ILE A 338 -37.44 -52.96 -97.32
N ILE A 339 -37.56 -53.41 -96.07
CA ILE A 339 -37.95 -54.78 -95.75
C ILE A 339 -39.39 -55.04 -96.21
N HIS A 340 -40.33 -54.13 -95.95
CA HIS A 340 -41.70 -54.22 -96.46
C HIS A 340 -41.70 -54.28 -97.99
N GLY A 341 -41.05 -53.34 -98.67
CA GLY A 341 -40.98 -53.37 -100.14
C GLY A 341 -40.31 -54.63 -100.70
N LYS A 342 -39.28 -55.17 -100.04
CA LYS A 342 -38.69 -56.47 -100.41
C LYS A 342 -39.62 -57.64 -100.13
N LEU A 343 -40.41 -57.60 -99.06
CA LEU A 343 -41.45 -58.58 -98.76
C LEU A 343 -42.57 -58.50 -99.78
N ASP A 344 -43.06 -57.31 -100.13
CA ASP A 344 -44.07 -57.10 -101.17
C ASP A 344 -43.55 -57.60 -102.52
N ILE A 345 -42.30 -57.33 -102.87
CA ILE A 345 -41.69 -57.88 -104.10
C ILE A 345 -41.57 -59.41 -104.02
N LEU A 346 -41.26 -59.96 -102.85
CA LEU A 346 -41.19 -61.41 -102.65
C LEU A 346 -42.59 -62.05 -102.76
N GLU A 347 -43.59 -61.42 -102.16
CA GLU A 347 -45.00 -61.81 -102.20
C GLU A 347 -45.51 -61.76 -103.63
N ASN A 348 -45.34 -60.64 -104.34
CA ASN A 348 -45.66 -60.54 -105.77
C ASN A 348 -44.88 -61.55 -106.63
N ARG A 349 -43.61 -61.85 -106.33
CA ARG A 349 -42.86 -62.90 -107.06
C ARG A 349 -43.34 -64.30 -106.76
N ILE A 350 -43.84 -64.56 -105.54
CA ILE A 350 -44.47 -65.82 -105.17
C ILE A 350 -45.83 -65.93 -105.87
N GLU A 351 -46.61 -64.86 -105.88
CA GLU A 351 -47.90 -64.74 -106.55
C GLU A 351 -47.74 -64.90 -108.07
N ASP A 352 -46.80 -64.18 -108.71
CA ASP A 352 -46.43 -64.36 -110.12
C ASP A 352 -45.93 -65.77 -110.42
N LYS A 353 -45.19 -66.41 -109.49
CA LYS A 353 -44.76 -67.79 -109.66
C LYS A 353 -45.90 -68.78 -109.47
N ILE A 354 -46.91 -68.49 -108.66
CA ILE A 354 -48.11 -69.31 -108.49
C ILE A 354 -49.00 -69.15 -109.73
N ASP A 355 -49.21 -67.91 -110.20
CA ASP A 355 -50.06 -67.58 -111.35
C ASP A 355 -49.45 -68.00 -112.69
N ASN A 356 -48.11 -67.95 -112.85
CA ASN A 356 -47.43 -68.51 -114.02
C ASN A 356 -47.10 -70.02 -113.90
N ASN A 357 -47.38 -70.66 -112.76
CA ASN A 357 -47.28 -72.12 -112.64
C ASN A 357 -48.51 -72.81 -113.24
N ASN A 358 -48.58 -72.74 -114.57
CA ASN A 358 -49.51 -73.48 -115.44
C ASN A 358 -49.36 -75.03 -115.35
N ASN A 359 -48.61 -75.57 -114.38
CA ASN A 359 -48.58 -76.99 -114.10
C ASN A 359 -49.85 -77.48 -113.42
N LEU A 360 -50.61 -76.65 -112.69
CA LEU A 360 -51.91 -77.06 -112.15
C LEU A 360 -52.93 -77.32 -113.28
N ASN A 361 -52.89 -76.50 -114.34
CA ASN A 361 -53.74 -76.68 -115.52
C ASN A 361 -53.28 -77.88 -116.39
N LYS A 362 -51.97 -78.19 -116.41
CA LYS A 362 -51.46 -79.46 -116.98
C LYS A 362 -51.80 -80.69 -116.13
N LEU A 363 -51.89 -80.55 -114.80
CA LEU A 363 -52.23 -81.64 -113.87
C LEU A 363 -53.72 -82.00 -113.97
N ILE A 364 -54.61 -81.00 -114.11
CA ILE A 364 -56.05 -81.21 -114.39
C ILE A 364 -56.25 -81.86 -115.77
N GLN A 365 -55.44 -81.51 -116.78
CA GLN A 365 -55.46 -82.21 -118.07
C GLN A 365 -54.90 -83.64 -118.01
N MET A 366 -53.93 -83.93 -117.13
CA MET A 366 -53.44 -85.30 -116.88
C MET A 366 -54.46 -86.15 -116.12
N ASP A 367 -55.16 -85.59 -115.13
CA ASP A 367 -56.19 -86.30 -114.34
C ASP A 367 -57.37 -86.77 -115.20
N PHE A 368 -57.81 -85.95 -116.17
CA PHE A 368 -58.83 -86.34 -117.15
C PHE A 368 -58.35 -87.40 -118.16
N LYS A 369 -57.05 -87.40 -118.50
CA LYS A 369 -56.45 -88.35 -119.46
C LYS A 369 -56.20 -89.72 -118.81
N VAL A 370 -55.74 -89.74 -117.56
CA VAL A 370 -55.56 -90.97 -116.75
C VAL A 370 -56.90 -91.63 -116.46
N SER A 371 -57.94 -90.87 -116.08
CA SER A 371 -59.28 -91.42 -115.83
C SER A 371 -59.90 -92.08 -117.07
N LYS A 372 -59.63 -91.56 -118.27
CA LYS A 372 -60.15 -92.11 -119.54
C LYS A 372 -59.38 -93.36 -120.00
N GLU A 373 -58.06 -93.41 -119.85
CA GLU A 373 -57.27 -94.61 -120.18
C GLU A 373 -57.45 -95.73 -119.16
N LEU A 374 -57.66 -95.42 -117.87
CA LEU A 374 -57.94 -96.44 -116.84
C LEU A 374 -59.33 -97.08 -117.03
N ALA A 375 -60.30 -96.34 -117.59
CA ALA A 375 -61.60 -96.88 -118.00
C ALA A 375 -61.47 -97.82 -119.22
N ASN A 376 -60.61 -97.49 -120.18
CA ASN A 376 -60.34 -98.33 -121.35
C ASN A 376 -59.56 -99.60 -120.98
N PHE A 377 -58.53 -99.51 -120.13
CA PHE A 377 -57.74 -100.66 -119.67
C PHE A 377 -58.60 -101.67 -118.89
N ARG A 378 -59.54 -101.21 -118.04
CA ARG A 378 -60.48 -102.08 -117.31
C ARG A 378 -61.48 -102.80 -118.23
N GLN A 379 -61.82 -102.21 -119.37
CA GLN A 379 -62.77 -102.81 -120.32
C GLN A 379 -62.07 -103.81 -121.26
N GLU A 380 -60.82 -103.54 -121.65
CA GLU A 380 -59.99 -104.42 -122.49
C GLU A 380 -59.55 -105.69 -121.73
N THR A 381 -59.07 -105.56 -120.48
CA THR A 381 -58.70 -106.72 -119.64
C THR A 381 -59.88 -107.65 -119.33
N LYS A 382 -61.10 -107.12 -119.24
CA LYS A 382 -62.31 -107.93 -119.04
C LYS A 382 -62.71 -108.71 -120.30
N SER A 383 -62.48 -108.12 -121.48
CA SER A 383 -62.76 -108.76 -122.79
C SER A 383 -61.75 -109.87 -123.12
N ASP A 384 -60.46 -109.63 -122.89
CA ASP A 384 -59.38 -110.56 -123.26
C ASP A 384 -59.27 -111.78 -122.34
N ILE A 385 -59.54 -111.62 -121.04
CA ILE A 385 -59.53 -112.75 -120.10
C ILE A 385 -60.74 -113.65 -120.34
N SER A 386 -61.92 -113.08 -120.64
CA SER A 386 -63.12 -113.86 -120.96
C SER A 386 -62.99 -114.61 -122.31
N GLY A 387 -62.44 -113.98 -123.34
CA GLY A 387 -62.19 -114.62 -124.64
C GLY A 387 -61.14 -115.74 -124.58
N SER A 388 -60.11 -115.57 -123.74
CA SER A 388 -59.07 -116.59 -123.51
C SER A 388 -59.61 -117.81 -122.75
N LEU A 389 -60.53 -117.62 -121.80
CA LEU A 389 -61.18 -118.70 -121.06
C LEU A 389 -62.10 -119.55 -121.96
N GLU A 390 -62.81 -118.92 -122.90
CA GLU A 390 -63.69 -119.60 -123.85
C GLU A 390 -62.91 -120.36 -124.95
N ALA A 391 -61.73 -119.87 -125.33
CA ALA A 391 -60.80 -120.55 -126.23
C ALA A 391 -60.15 -121.80 -125.60
N LEU A 392 -59.85 -121.76 -124.30
CA LEU A 392 -59.36 -122.89 -123.51
C LEU A 392 -60.43 -123.99 -123.37
N ALA A 393 -61.67 -123.62 -123.11
CA ALA A 393 -62.80 -124.56 -123.07
C ALA A 393 -63.03 -125.25 -124.43
N LYS A 394 -62.93 -124.52 -125.55
CA LYS A 394 -63.04 -125.09 -126.91
C LYS A 394 -61.87 -126.01 -127.28
N LYS A 395 -60.64 -125.73 -126.82
CA LYS A 395 -59.45 -126.55 -127.13
C LYS A 395 -59.44 -127.85 -126.33
N SER A 396 -59.93 -127.82 -125.09
CA SER A 396 -60.15 -129.01 -124.25
C SER A 396 -61.18 -129.98 -124.86
N ASN A 397 -62.34 -129.46 -125.31
CA ASN A 397 -63.37 -130.26 -125.99
C ASN A 397 -62.91 -130.87 -127.34
N LYS A 398 -61.97 -130.22 -128.04
CA LYS A 398 -61.41 -130.72 -129.31
C LYS A 398 -60.47 -131.91 -129.14
N VAL A 399 -59.80 -132.04 -127.99
CA VAL A 399 -58.92 -133.18 -127.65
C VAL A 399 -59.76 -134.39 -127.22
N LEU A 400 -60.82 -134.16 -126.44
CA LEU A 400 -61.80 -135.19 -126.06
C LEU A 400 -62.57 -135.77 -127.26
N GLY A 401 -62.97 -134.95 -128.24
CA GLY A 401 -63.64 -135.43 -129.46
C GLY A 401 -62.75 -136.30 -130.37
N LYS A 402 -61.47 -135.96 -130.52
CA LYS A 402 -60.52 -136.74 -131.34
C LYS A 402 -60.17 -138.11 -130.72
N PHE A 403 -60.20 -138.21 -129.39
CA PHE A 403 -60.00 -139.46 -128.67
C PHE A 403 -61.20 -140.42 -128.84
N SER A 404 -62.43 -139.89 -128.77
CA SER A 404 -63.67 -140.64 -129.03
C SER A 404 -63.71 -141.28 -130.43
N GLU A 405 -63.37 -140.51 -131.47
CA GLU A 405 -63.36 -141.01 -132.87
C GLU A 405 -62.26 -142.05 -133.17
N SER A 406 -61.18 -142.08 -132.37
CA SER A 406 -60.11 -143.08 -132.51
C SER A 406 -60.47 -144.39 -131.80
N PHE A 407 -61.21 -144.29 -130.68
CA PHE A 407 -61.68 -145.43 -129.90
C PHE A 407 -62.81 -146.20 -130.63
N GLU A 408 -63.77 -145.49 -131.23
CA GLU A 408 -64.84 -146.07 -132.08
C GLU A 408 -64.30 -146.81 -133.31
N ARG A 409 -63.25 -146.30 -133.96
CA ARG A 409 -62.63 -146.95 -135.13
C ARG A 409 -61.92 -148.27 -134.80
N ASN A 410 -61.39 -148.42 -133.58
CA ASN A 410 -60.77 -149.66 -133.12
C ASN A 410 -61.81 -150.70 -132.67
N MET A 411 -62.89 -150.24 -132.04
CA MET A 411 -64.07 -151.05 -131.72
C MET A 411 -64.71 -151.67 -132.97
N ASN A 412 -64.91 -150.88 -134.03
CA ASN A 412 -65.55 -151.35 -135.27
C ASN A 412 -64.70 -152.36 -136.05
N LYS A 413 -63.36 -152.29 -136.00
CA LYS A 413 -62.47 -153.31 -136.59
C LYS A 413 -62.51 -154.65 -135.85
N THR A 414 -62.60 -154.61 -134.51
CA THR A 414 -62.65 -155.81 -133.67
C THR A 414 -63.99 -156.53 -133.80
N SER A 415 -65.08 -155.77 -133.93
CA SER A 415 -66.42 -156.31 -134.19
C SER A 415 -66.55 -156.98 -135.57
N GLY A 416 -65.99 -156.37 -136.63
CA GLY A 416 -66.07 -156.92 -138.00
C GLY A 416 -65.31 -158.24 -138.24
N LEU A 417 -64.25 -158.52 -137.48
CA LEU A 417 -63.55 -159.80 -137.53
C LEU A 417 -64.38 -160.94 -136.92
N LEU A 418 -65.12 -160.67 -135.85
CA LEU A 418 -65.98 -161.64 -135.16
C LEU A 418 -67.20 -162.04 -136.02
N VAL A 419 -67.77 -161.11 -136.79
CA VAL A 419 -68.87 -161.39 -137.73
C VAL A 419 -68.40 -162.25 -138.91
N SER A 420 -67.18 -162.05 -139.43
CA SER A 420 -66.64 -162.86 -140.54
C SER A 420 -66.33 -164.33 -140.17
N MET A 421 -66.02 -164.59 -138.90
CA MET A 421 -65.89 -165.95 -138.36
C MET A 421 -67.24 -166.65 -138.21
N GLU A 422 -68.29 -165.88 -137.93
CA GLU A 422 -69.66 -166.39 -137.76
C GLU A 422 -70.26 -166.80 -139.12
N ASP A 423 -70.13 -165.96 -140.15
CA ASP A 423 -70.65 -166.23 -141.50
C ASP A 423 -69.96 -167.41 -142.21
N SER A 424 -68.65 -167.60 -141.97
CA SER A 424 -67.91 -168.75 -142.51
C SER A 424 -68.37 -170.07 -141.90
N PHE A 425 -68.89 -170.05 -140.68
CA PHE A 425 -69.31 -171.24 -139.95
C PHE A 425 -70.70 -171.71 -140.37
N ASP A 426 -71.65 -170.81 -140.59
CA ASP A 426 -73.00 -171.20 -141.00
C ASP A 426 -73.05 -171.69 -142.46
N SER A 427 -72.19 -171.16 -143.33
CA SER A 427 -72.02 -171.71 -144.68
C SER A 427 -71.57 -173.18 -144.64
N LEU A 428 -70.67 -173.50 -143.71
CA LEU A 428 -70.13 -174.85 -143.50
C LEU A 428 -71.21 -175.84 -143.06
N MET A 429 -72.17 -175.41 -142.23
CA MET A 429 -73.23 -176.31 -141.74
C MET A 429 -74.36 -176.55 -142.76
N SER A 430 -74.39 -175.79 -143.87
CA SER A 430 -75.44 -175.93 -144.90
C SER A 430 -75.17 -177.03 -145.95
N ARG A 431 -73.97 -177.61 -146.03
CA ARG A 431 -73.63 -178.63 -147.06
C ARG A 431 -72.63 -179.69 -146.57
N GLY A 432 -73.11 -180.87 -146.18
CA GLY A 432 -72.36 -182.14 -146.30
C GLY A 432 -71.90 -182.86 -145.02
N LEU A 433 -72.78 -183.63 -144.36
CA LEU A 433 -72.58 -185.02 -143.90
C LEU A 433 -73.77 -185.44 -143.01
N PRO A 434 -74.31 -186.67 -143.12
CA PRO A 434 -75.41 -187.13 -142.26
C PRO A 434 -75.07 -187.61 -140.82
N LYS A 435 -73.90 -187.33 -140.20
CA LYS A 435 -73.51 -188.09 -138.98
C LYS A 435 -72.89 -187.40 -137.74
N LEU A 436 -72.10 -186.33 -137.78
CA LEU A 436 -71.29 -185.99 -136.58
C LEU A 436 -72.05 -185.17 -135.52
N HIS A 437 -71.85 -185.57 -134.26
CA HIS A 437 -72.69 -185.37 -133.09
C HIS A 437 -72.71 -183.95 -132.50
N LYS A 438 -73.69 -183.74 -131.62
CA LYS A 438 -74.05 -182.54 -130.88
C LYS A 438 -72.88 -181.84 -130.14
N ASP A 439 -71.87 -182.58 -129.71
CA ASP A 439 -70.87 -182.07 -128.76
C ASP A 439 -69.85 -181.10 -129.36
N ILE A 440 -69.44 -181.33 -130.61
CA ILE A 440 -68.46 -180.47 -131.28
C ILE A 440 -69.03 -179.05 -131.43
N LYS A 441 -70.34 -178.94 -131.71
CA LYS A 441 -71.05 -177.67 -131.80
C LYS A 441 -71.04 -176.92 -130.47
N THR A 442 -71.29 -177.62 -129.35
CA THR A 442 -71.31 -176.99 -128.03
C THR A 442 -69.91 -176.58 -127.55
N ALA A 443 -68.86 -177.36 -127.83
CA ALA A 443 -67.51 -177.05 -127.41
C ALA A 443 -66.95 -175.79 -128.07
N MET A 444 -67.10 -175.66 -129.40
CA MET A 444 -66.56 -174.52 -130.14
C MET A 444 -67.24 -173.20 -129.77
N VAL A 445 -68.57 -173.18 -129.63
CA VAL A 445 -69.34 -171.98 -129.24
C VAL A 445 -68.87 -171.45 -127.87
N LYS A 446 -68.65 -172.36 -126.90
CA LYS A 446 -68.15 -171.99 -125.56
C LYS A 446 -66.78 -171.32 -125.59
N SER A 447 -65.86 -171.81 -126.44
CA SER A 447 -64.51 -171.21 -126.59
C SER A 447 -64.55 -169.82 -127.25
N LEU A 448 -65.44 -169.60 -128.22
CA LEU A 448 -65.63 -168.30 -128.87
C LEU A 448 -66.16 -167.25 -127.88
N GLU A 449 -67.12 -167.66 -127.05
CA GLU A 449 -67.74 -166.79 -126.05
C GLU A 449 -66.75 -166.41 -124.92
N ALA A 450 -65.88 -167.34 -124.53
CA ALA A 450 -64.80 -167.08 -123.57
C ALA A 450 -63.74 -166.08 -124.10
N PHE A 451 -63.42 -166.15 -125.40
CA PHE A 451 -62.48 -165.23 -126.03
C PHE A 451 -63.03 -163.79 -126.11
N LYS A 452 -64.33 -163.66 -126.41
CA LYS A 452 -65.05 -162.37 -126.43
C LYS A 452 -65.00 -161.65 -125.08
N ASN A 453 -65.18 -162.37 -123.98
CA ASN A 453 -65.18 -161.76 -122.63
C ASN A 453 -63.80 -161.28 -122.18
N ARG A 454 -62.72 -162.05 -122.42
CA ARG A 454 -61.35 -161.65 -122.04
C ARG A 454 -60.88 -160.38 -122.76
N THR A 455 -61.31 -160.21 -124.01
CA THR A 455 -60.91 -159.05 -124.83
C THR A 455 -61.56 -157.76 -124.32
N ASN A 456 -62.81 -157.84 -123.85
CA ASN A 456 -63.50 -156.70 -123.24
C ASN A 456 -62.83 -156.23 -121.94
N GLU A 457 -62.44 -157.18 -121.08
CA GLU A 457 -61.91 -156.86 -119.74
C GLU A 457 -60.55 -156.14 -119.78
N GLN A 458 -59.68 -156.51 -120.72
CA GLN A 458 -58.40 -155.82 -120.95
C GLN A 458 -58.58 -154.39 -121.47
N GLN A 459 -59.64 -154.13 -122.24
CA GLN A 459 -59.92 -152.81 -122.79
C GLN A 459 -60.47 -151.84 -121.74
N THR A 460 -61.24 -152.33 -120.76
CA THR A 460 -61.79 -151.50 -119.67
C THR A 460 -60.69 -150.93 -118.76
N LYS A 461 -59.68 -151.75 -118.41
CA LYS A 461 -58.57 -151.34 -117.52
C LYS A 461 -57.64 -150.28 -118.10
N SER A 462 -57.49 -150.23 -119.41
CA SER A 462 -56.66 -149.20 -120.07
C SER A 462 -57.36 -147.83 -120.10
N LEU A 463 -58.69 -147.80 -119.96
CA LEU A 463 -59.49 -146.57 -119.92
C LEU A 463 -59.40 -145.87 -118.56
N GLU A 464 -59.33 -146.63 -117.46
CA GLU A 464 -59.19 -146.08 -116.10
C GLU A 464 -57.87 -145.32 -115.92
N ASN A 465 -56.74 -145.92 -116.33
CA ASN A 465 -55.41 -145.30 -116.18
C ASN A 465 -55.24 -143.97 -116.95
N PHE A 466 -56.01 -143.77 -118.02
CA PHE A 466 -56.01 -142.52 -118.78
C PHE A 466 -56.86 -141.44 -118.09
N SER A 467 -57.97 -141.83 -117.46
CA SER A 467 -58.86 -140.93 -116.71
C SER A 467 -58.11 -140.24 -115.56
N ASP A 468 -57.34 -141.01 -114.78
CA ASP A 468 -56.63 -140.49 -113.61
C ASP A 468 -55.53 -139.47 -113.98
N SER A 469 -54.86 -139.66 -115.12
CA SER A 469 -53.82 -138.74 -115.60
C SER A 469 -54.39 -137.37 -116.06
N VAL A 470 -55.67 -137.33 -116.45
CA VAL A 470 -56.37 -136.10 -116.85
C VAL A 470 -56.78 -135.28 -115.62
N GLU A 471 -57.22 -135.96 -114.56
CA GLU A 471 -57.67 -135.32 -113.32
C GLU A 471 -56.52 -134.58 -112.60
N VAL A 472 -55.33 -135.17 -112.54
CA VAL A 472 -54.12 -134.54 -111.96
C VAL A 472 -53.72 -133.25 -112.70
N THR A 473 -53.91 -133.21 -114.02
CA THR A 473 -53.54 -132.07 -114.86
C THR A 473 -54.52 -130.90 -114.70
N LEU A 474 -55.81 -131.19 -114.51
CA LEU A 474 -56.84 -130.18 -114.26
C LEU A 474 -56.64 -129.48 -112.90
N ASN A 475 -56.26 -130.22 -111.86
CA ASN A 475 -56.03 -129.65 -110.54
C ASN A 475 -54.81 -128.71 -110.47
N LYS A 476 -53.73 -129.00 -111.22
CA LYS A 476 -52.59 -128.07 -111.34
C LYS A 476 -52.95 -126.76 -112.05
N THR A 477 -53.86 -126.82 -113.02
CA THR A 477 -54.30 -125.64 -113.78
C THR A 477 -55.18 -124.72 -112.92
N SER A 478 -55.99 -125.30 -112.02
CA SER A 478 -56.79 -124.54 -111.04
C SER A 478 -55.93 -123.72 -110.07
N GLY A 479 -54.83 -124.29 -109.55
CA GLY A 479 -53.92 -123.58 -108.64
C GLY A 479 -53.19 -122.38 -109.26
N ILE A 480 -52.89 -122.43 -110.56
CA ILE A 480 -52.26 -121.31 -111.28
C ILE A 480 -53.23 -120.12 -111.39
N ILE A 481 -54.53 -120.38 -111.57
CA ILE A 481 -55.56 -119.35 -111.68
C ILE A 481 -55.71 -118.58 -110.36
N THR A 482 -55.74 -119.28 -109.23
CA THR A 482 -55.83 -118.64 -107.90
C THR A 482 -54.58 -117.81 -107.55
N SER A 483 -53.40 -118.23 -108.01
CA SER A 483 -52.16 -117.45 -107.84
C SER A 483 -52.14 -116.16 -108.65
N MET A 484 -52.78 -116.13 -109.82
CA MET A 484 -52.88 -114.92 -110.64
C MET A 484 -53.87 -113.92 -110.04
N GLU A 485 -54.98 -114.35 -109.46
CA GLU A 485 -55.94 -113.47 -108.79
C GLU A 485 -55.32 -112.72 -107.60
N ASN A 486 -54.52 -113.40 -106.77
CA ASN A 486 -53.84 -112.76 -105.65
C ASN A 486 -52.78 -111.74 -106.10
N GLY A 487 -52.05 -112.02 -107.18
CA GLY A 487 -51.08 -111.09 -107.74
C GLY A 487 -51.71 -109.79 -108.28
N PHE A 488 -52.96 -109.85 -108.75
CA PHE A 488 -53.71 -108.66 -109.18
C PHE A 488 -54.18 -107.80 -108.00
N GLU A 489 -54.56 -108.40 -106.87
CA GLU A 489 -54.92 -107.67 -105.63
C GLU A 489 -53.71 -106.93 -105.02
N ASP A 490 -52.53 -107.57 -105.00
CA ASP A 490 -51.31 -106.93 -104.50
C ASP A 490 -50.87 -105.75 -105.38
N PHE A 491 -51.04 -105.86 -106.71
CA PHE A 491 -50.78 -104.77 -107.63
C PHE A 491 -51.72 -103.56 -107.39
N ILE A 492 -52.98 -103.81 -107.07
CA ILE A 492 -53.95 -102.75 -106.72
C ILE A 492 -53.55 -102.05 -105.40
N LYS A 493 -53.12 -102.78 -104.37
CA LYS A 493 -52.68 -102.19 -103.09
C LYS A 493 -51.43 -101.33 -103.23
N LEU A 494 -50.42 -101.79 -103.98
CA LEU A 494 -49.20 -101.01 -104.26
C LEU A 494 -49.51 -99.67 -104.94
N SER A 495 -50.43 -99.68 -105.91
CA SER A 495 -50.85 -98.44 -106.60
C SER A 495 -51.58 -97.43 -105.71
N GLN A 496 -52.21 -97.88 -104.62
CA GLN A 496 -52.90 -96.99 -103.66
C GLN A 496 -51.95 -96.45 -102.58
N MET A 497 -50.93 -97.20 -102.17
CA MET A 497 -49.95 -96.73 -101.17
C MET A 497 -49.10 -95.56 -101.70
N ASP A 498 -48.65 -95.61 -102.96
CA ASP A 498 -47.87 -94.52 -103.55
C ASP A 498 -48.69 -93.23 -103.68
N LEU A 499 -49.98 -93.33 -104.01
CA LEU A 499 -50.86 -92.16 -104.10
C LEU A 499 -51.11 -91.49 -102.74
N ALA A 500 -51.24 -92.29 -101.67
CA ALA A 500 -51.44 -91.78 -100.31
C ALA A 500 -50.16 -91.13 -99.77
N SER A 501 -48.98 -91.69 -100.05
CA SER A 501 -47.69 -91.12 -99.65
C SER A 501 -47.44 -89.77 -100.34
N ILE A 502 -47.73 -89.66 -101.63
CA ILE A 502 -47.63 -88.39 -102.38
C ILE A 502 -48.59 -87.34 -101.82
N LYS A 503 -49.82 -87.72 -101.49
CA LYS A 503 -50.80 -86.79 -100.88
C LYS A 503 -50.31 -86.27 -99.53
N ASN A 504 -49.76 -87.14 -98.69
CA ASN A 504 -49.28 -86.78 -97.36
C ASN A 504 -48.03 -85.87 -97.39
N GLU A 505 -47.10 -86.10 -98.33
CA GLU A 505 -45.96 -85.20 -98.56
C GLU A 505 -46.41 -83.83 -99.07
N THR A 506 -47.46 -83.78 -99.91
CA THR A 506 -48.01 -82.51 -100.42
C THR A 506 -48.68 -81.68 -99.31
N GLU A 507 -49.41 -82.34 -98.39
CA GLU A 507 -49.98 -81.70 -97.19
C GLU A 507 -48.87 -81.24 -96.22
N THR A 508 -47.80 -82.02 -96.05
CA THR A 508 -46.64 -81.63 -95.22
C THR A 508 -45.89 -80.40 -95.77
N ILE A 509 -45.73 -80.29 -97.09
CA ILE A 509 -45.14 -79.11 -97.74
C ILE A 509 -46.06 -77.89 -97.59
N HIS A 510 -47.37 -78.08 -97.64
CA HIS A 510 -48.36 -77.02 -97.40
C HIS A 510 -48.25 -76.47 -95.96
N ASP A 511 -48.19 -77.35 -94.96
CA ASP A 511 -48.04 -76.96 -93.54
C ASP A 511 -46.71 -76.25 -93.25
N LEU A 512 -45.59 -76.71 -93.85
CA LEU A 512 -44.28 -76.06 -93.71
C LEU A 512 -44.23 -74.65 -94.31
N LEU A 513 -44.97 -74.39 -95.39
CA LEU A 513 -45.06 -73.04 -96.00
C LEU A 513 -45.91 -72.10 -95.14
N VAL A 514 -46.96 -72.60 -94.49
CA VAL A 514 -47.83 -71.84 -93.58
C VAL A 514 -47.10 -71.53 -92.26
N GLU A 515 -46.39 -72.48 -91.65
CA GLU A 515 -45.59 -72.23 -90.45
C GLU A 515 -44.36 -71.34 -90.71
N GLY A 516 -43.71 -71.46 -91.86
CA GLY A 516 -42.57 -70.62 -92.25
C GLY A 516 -42.93 -69.13 -92.38
N PHE A 517 -44.12 -68.81 -92.88
CA PHE A 517 -44.63 -67.43 -92.93
C PHE A 517 -44.93 -66.88 -91.52
N MET A 518 -45.49 -67.70 -90.62
CA MET A 518 -45.78 -67.30 -89.23
C MET A 518 -44.53 -67.08 -88.36
N VAL A 519 -43.46 -67.86 -88.57
CA VAL A 519 -42.18 -67.70 -87.83
C VAL A 519 -41.45 -66.41 -88.21
N SER A 520 -41.57 -65.93 -89.45
CA SER A 520 -40.96 -64.68 -89.90
C SER A 520 -41.66 -63.44 -89.29
N ILE A 521 -42.97 -63.51 -89.08
CA ILE A 521 -43.74 -62.44 -88.41
C ILE A 521 -43.47 -62.44 -86.89
N ARG A 522 -43.26 -63.60 -86.25
CA ARG A 522 -42.96 -63.69 -84.80
C ARG A 522 -41.55 -63.25 -84.39
N ARG A 523 -40.54 -63.27 -85.28
CA ARG A 523 -39.17 -62.82 -84.93
C ARG A 523 -39.02 -61.31 -84.76
N LYS A 524 -40.01 -60.49 -85.15
CA LYS A 524 -39.96 -59.03 -84.98
C LYS A 524 -40.35 -58.52 -83.59
N HIS A 525 -40.80 -59.38 -82.66
CA HIS A 525 -41.42 -58.89 -81.42
C HIS A 525 -40.85 -59.35 -80.07
N ILE A 526 -39.78 -60.14 -79.99
CA ILE A 526 -39.32 -60.64 -78.68
C ILE A 526 -37.78 -60.72 -78.64
N ILE A 527 -37.15 -59.82 -77.87
CA ILE A 527 -36.35 -60.12 -76.66
C ILE A 527 -35.84 -58.79 -76.09
N LEU A 528 -36.31 -58.51 -74.87
CA LEU A 528 -35.86 -57.49 -73.95
C LEU A 528 -35.29 -58.22 -72.72
N SER A 529 -34.29 -57.61 -72.08
CA SER A 529 -33.81 -57.80 -70.70
C SER A 529 -32.87 -58.98 -70.36
N LEU A 530 -31.73 -58.64 -69.74
CA LEU A 530 -31.17 -59.24 -68.51
C LEU A 530 -30.06 -58.32 -67.93
N PRO A 531 -29.69 -58.44 -66.63
CA PRO A 531 -29.22 -57.37 -65.74
C PRO A 531 -27.79 -57.59 -65.16
N ILE A 532 -27.30 -56.65 -64.32
CA ILE A 532 -26.61 -56.85 -62.99
C ILE A 532 -25.47 -55.83 -62.67
N CYS A 533 -25.59 -55.21 -61.47
CA CYS A 533 -24.63 -54.64 -60.47
C CYS A 533 -23.46 -53.69 -60.87
N PHE A 534 -23.16 -52.60 -60.12
CA PHE A 534 -22.55 -52.54 -58.77
C PHE A 534 -22.56 -51.11 -58.15
N SER A 535 -22.36 -51.07 -56.83
CA SER A 535 -22.49 -49.96 -55.85
C SER A 535 -21.29 -49.00 -55.68
N ILE A 536 -21.48 -48.03 -54.75
CA ILE A 536 -20.52 -47.29 -53.86
C ILE A 536 -20.35 -45.80 -54.27
N GLN A 537 -20.91 -44.79 -53.58
CA GLN A 537 -20.74 -44.23 -52.21
C GLN A 537 -19.76 -43.03 -52.16
N TYR A 538 -20.25 -41.97 -51.51
CA TYR A 538 -19.64 -40.67 -51.18
C TYR A 538 -18.19 -40.74 -50.64
N ILE A 539 -17.39 -39.69 -50.98
CA ILE A 539 -16.58 -38.79 -50.11
C ILE A 539 -15.48 -38.16 -51.00
N ILE A 540 -15.53 -36.84 -51.22
CA ILE A 540 -14.64 -35.79 -50.67
C ILE A 540 -15.48 -34.52 -50.58
#